data_AF-A0A246TQI1-F1
#
_entry.id   AF-A0A246TQI1-F1
#
_cell.length_a   1.000
_cell.length_b   1.000
_cell.length_c   1.000
_cell.angle_alpha   90.00
_cell.angle_beta   90.00
_cell.angle_gamma   90.00
#
_symmetry.space_group_name_H-M   'P 1'
#
loop_
_entity.id
_entity.type
_entity.pdbx_description
1 polymer ?
#
loop_
_entity_poly.entity_id
_entity_poly.type
_entity_poly.pdbx_seq_one_letter_code
_entity_poly.pdbx_strand_id
1 'polypeptide(L)' 'MAILYKPRDAGLRIPMPGRQGDWPADGHPVNFASPYEARLVRDGDLVKVKTKPAPKNPAGETGGSK' A
#
# COMPACT_ATOMS: atom_id res chain seq x y z
N MET A 1 14.99 -10.82 0.87
CA MET A 1 13.76 -10.38 1.57
C MET A 1 12.88 -9.67 0.56
N ALA A 2 11.68 -10.18 0.29
CA ALA A 2 10.72 -9.48 -0.56
C ALA A 2 10.17 -8.26 0.17
N ILE A 3 10.11 -7.11 -0.49
CA ILE A 3 9.51 -5.91 0.08
C ILE A 3 7.99 -6.03 -0.09
N LEU A 4 7.27 -6.10 1.02
CA LEU A 4 5.81 -6.12 1.03
C LEU A 4 5.27 -4.69 1.03
N TYR A 5 4.14 -4.50 0.36
CA TYR A 5 3.40 -3.24 0.36
C TYR A 5 1.97 -3.51 0.73
N LYS A 6 1.40 -2.62 1.53
CA LYS A 6 -0.01 -2.66 1.93
C LYS A 6 -0.72 -1.37 1.50
N PRO A 7 -2.06 -1.37 1.42
CA PRO A 7 -2.81 -0.14 1.23
C PRO A 7 -2.47 0.87 2.32
N ARG A 8 -2.35 2.14 1.94
CA ARG A 8 -2.09 3.26 2.86
C ARG A 8 -3.13 3.33 3.97
N ASP A 9 -4.40 3.18 3.61
CA ASP A 9 -5.54 3.28 4.51
C ASP A 9 -6.20 1.91 4.71
N ALA A 10 -6.65 1.63 5.93
CA ALA A 10 -7.23 0.34 6.33
C ALA A 10 -8.60 0.04 5.67
N GLY A 11 -9.16 0.99 4.92
CA GLY A 11 -10.37 0.83 4.11
C GLY A 11 -10.16 1.05 2.61
N LEU A 12 -8.92 1.30 2.18
CA LEU A 12 -8.60 1.56 0.79
C LEU A 12 -8.60 0.23 0.02
N ARG A 13 -9.67 0.02 -0.74
CA ARG A 13 -9.82 -1.15 -1.60
C ARG A 13 -9.05 -0.93 -2.89
N ILE A 14 -7.86 -1.52 -2.95
CA ILE A 14 -7.03 -1.54 -4.15
C ILE A 14 -7.27 -2.88 -4.84
N PRO A 15 -7.94 -2.94 -5.99
CA PRO A 15 -8.14 -4.21 -6.69
C PRO A 15 -6.82 -4.72 -7.24
N MET A 16 -6.47 -5.97 -6.95
CA MET A 16 -5.32 -6.60 -7.56
C MET A 16 -5.56 -6.89 -9.04
N PRO A 17 -4.51 -6.78 -9.88
CA PRO A 17 -4.61 -7.15 -11.28
C PRO A 17 -4.99 -8.64 -11.42
N GLY A 18 -5.70 -8.98 -12.50
CA GLY A 18 -6.05 -10.38 -12.79
C GLY A 18 -7.21 -10.95 -11.95
N ARG A 19 -8.08 -10.12 -11.37
CA ARG A 19 -9.23 -10.54 -10.54
C ARG A 19 -8.85 -11.35 -9.29
N GLN A 20 -7.65 -11.13 -8.74
CA GLN A 20 -7.20 -11.79 -7.51
C GLN A 20 -7.89 -11.25 -6.23
N GLY A 21 -8.84 -10.32 -6.37
CA GLY A 21 -9.52 -9.68 -5.25
C GLY A 21 -8.89 -8.34 -4.89
N ASP A 22 -9.08 -7.91 -3.64
CA ASP A 22 -8.50 -6.68 -3.12
C ASP A 22 -7.12 -6.94 -2.49
N TRP A 23 -6.28 -5.91 -2.51
CA TRP A 23 -4.95 -5.94 -1.92
C TRP A 23 -5.02 -6.24 -0.42
N PRO A 24 -4.24 -7.20 0.10
CA PRO A 24 -4.31 -7.58 1.51
C PRO A 24 -3.77 -6.47 2.43
N ALA A 25 -4.45 -6.27 3.57
CA ALA A 25 -4.04 -5.31 4.59
C ALA A 25 -2.71 -5.67 5.27
N ASP A 26 -2.39 -6.97 5.33
CA ASP A 26 -1.12 -7.50 5.83
C ASP A 26 0.07 -7.20 4.90
N GLY A 27 -0.23 -6.89 3.64
CA GLY A 27 0.73 -6.55 2.61
C GLY A 27 0.98 -7.66 1.60
N HIS A 28 1.28 -7.27 0.38
CA HIS A 28 1.55 -8.12 -0.77
C HIS A 28 2.81 -7.64 -1.48
N PRO A 29 3.62 -8.54 -2.06
CA PRO A 29 4.74 -8.15 -2.90
C PRO A 29 4.26 -7.40 -4.15
N VAL A 30 4.81 -6.21 -4.37
CA VAL A 30 4.52 -5.43 -5.59
C VAL A 30 5.41 -5.92 -6.73
N ASN A 31 4.79 -6.19 -7.88
CA ASN A 31 5.52 -6.39 -9.13
C ASN A 31 5.77 -5.05 -9.83
N PHE A 32 6.98 -4.52 -9.72
CA PHE A 32 7.39 -3.28 -10.40
C PHE A 32 7.46 -3.40 -11.93
N ALA A 33 7.45 -4.62 -12.49
CA ALA A 33 7.31 -4.80 -13.94
C ALA A 33 5.88 -4.52 -14.41
N SER A 34 4.90 -4.54 -13.49
CA SER A 34 3.51 -4.19 -13.77
C SER A 34 3.31 -2.67 -13.61
N PRO A 35 2.93 -1.93 -14.66
CA PRO A 35 2.76 -0.48 -14.58
C PRO A 35 1.63 -0.08 -13.62
N TYR A 36 0.65 -0.96 -13.41
CA TYR A 36 -0.44 -0.73 -12.45
C TYR A 36 0.10 -0.67 -11.02
N GLU A 37 0.83 -1.69 -10.59
CA GLU A 37 1.34 -1.77 -9.22
C GLU A 37 2.46 -0.76 -8.96
N ALA A 38 3.30 -0.50 -9.96
CA ALA A 38 4.31 0.55 -9.88
C ALA A 38 3.68 1.95 -9.70
N ARG A 39 2.54 2.23 -10.36
CA ARG A 39 1.79 3.47 -10.16
C ARG A 39 1.22 3.56 -8.75
N LEU A 40 0.62 2.50 -8.22
CA LEU A 40 0.09 2.49 -6.85
C LEU A 40 1.17 2.83 -5.80
N VAL A 41 2.39 2.33 -5.97
CA VAL A 41 3.52 2.71 -5.10
C VAL A 41 3.95 4.16 -5.31
N ARG A 42 3.94 4.64 -6.56
CA ARG A 42 4.33 6.00 -6.92
C ARG A 42 3.33 7.07 -6.47
N ASP A 43 2.04 6.80 -6.61
CA ASP A 43 0.93 7.64 -6.14
C ASP A 43 0.84 7.63 -4.60
N GLY A 44 1.38 6.58 -3.96
CA GLY A 44 1.38 6.43 -2.52
C GLY A 44 0.14 5.74 -1.96
N ASP A 45 -0.69 5.15 -2.82
CA ASP A 45 -1.75 4.20 -2.45
C ASP A 45 -1.17 2.96 -1.75
N LEU A 46 0.01 2.51 -2.19
CA LEU A 46 0.73 1.39 -1.57
C LEU A 46 1.94 1.86 -0.78
N VAL A 47 1.94 1.53 0.50
CA VAL A 47 3.03 1.86 1.43
C VAL A 47 3.85 0.62 1.76
N LYS A 48 5.18 0.76 1.80
CA LYS A 48 6.07 -0.32 2.23
C LYS A 48 5.70 -0.76 3.65
N VAL A 49 5.46 -2.04 3.83
CA VAL A 49 5.38 -2.67 5.15
C VAL A 49 6.80 -2.71 5.71
N LYS A 50 7.19 -1.64 6.38
CA LYS A 50 8.35 -1.70 7.27
C LYS A 50 7.92 -2.58 8.43
N THR A 51 8.48 -3.78 8.54
CA THR A 51 8.49 -4.57 9.77
C THR A 51 9.24 -3.77 10.84
N LYS A 52 8.60 -2.76 11.40
CA LYS A 52 9.04 -2.14 12.64
C LYS A 52 8.30 -2.85 13.76
N PRO A 53 8.96 -3.20 14.88
CA PRO A 53 8.21 -3.41 16.10
C PRO A 53 7.39 -2.12 16.37
N ALA A 54 6.12 -2.30 16.68
CA ALA A 54 5.06 -1.30 16.86
C ALA A 54 5.39 -0.24 17.94
N PRO A 55 4.46 0.62 18.41
CA PRO A 55 3.38 1.39 17.77
C PRO A 55 3.55 2.91 18.04
N LYS A 56 2.92 3.79 17.23
CA LYS A 56 2.48 5.12 17.73
C LYS A 56 1.33 5.65 16.87
N ASN A 57 0.12 5.38 17.40
CA ASN A 57 -1.19 6.04 17.34
C ASN A 57 -1.50 7.24 16.40
N PRO A 58 -2.80 7.55 16.19
CA PRO A 58 -3.40 7.93 14.92
C PRO A 58 -3.42 9.44 14.68
N ALA A 59 -3.15 9.84 13.43
CA ALA A 59 -3.49 11.13 12.84
C ALA A 59 -3.28 10.93 11.34
N GLY A 60 -4.29 10.99 10.49
CA GLY A 60 -5.00 12.22 10.18
C GLY A 60 -4.58 12.60 8.76
N GLU A 61 -5.52 12.46 7.83
CA GLU A 61 -5.81 13.43 6.77
C GLU A 61 -4.66 14.34 6.34
N THR A 62 -4.13 14.16 5.12
CA THR A 62 -3.57 15.28 4.33
C THR A 62 -3.46 14.83 2.87
N GLY A 63 -4.22 15.35 1.89
CA GLY A 63 -5.26 16.38 1.98
C GLY A 63 -4.76 17.75 2.42
N GLY A 64 -3.79 18.36 1.72
CA GLY A 64 -3.33 19.70 2.08
C GLY A 64 -1.95 20.05 1.53
N SER A 65 -1.94 20.58 0.31
CA SER A 65 -0.81 21.23 -0.33
C SER A 65 -0.44 22.53 0.40
N LYS A 66 0.85 22.86 0.43
CA LYS A 66 1.40 24.15 0.90
C LYS A 66 1.28 25.22 -0.18
#